data_AF-A0A0M0JB96-F1
#
_entry.id   AF-A0A0M0JB96-F1
#
_cell.length_a   1.000
_cell.length_b   1.000
_cell.length_c   1.000
_cell.angle_alpha   90.00
_cell.angle_beta   90.00
_cell.angle_gamma   90.00
#
_symmetry.space_group_name_H-M   'P 1'
#
loop_
_entity.id
_entity.type
_entity.pdbx_description
1 polymer ?
#
loop_
_entity_poly.entity_id
_entity_poly.type
_entity_poly.pdbx_seq_one_letter_code
_entity_poly.pdbx_strand_id
1 'polypeptide(L)'
;MVDYQRLEGNAGDTSATAAAAPAERSWLPGVGVFFVVVGISVLGFISLQPGPAPPAPPVIAQEESGWKAEPSAVKGARGRQRITNGCAEDDLWLAHFAFQTPYFPQDLKLKSGATHEFAIPDVGLASTRFWPKWGCDVTGANCKIGQSGGPGESCPAAGCAPPVDSKFEATFGCMPGTAECAHNPSAPAERLGSTDWWDISHVDGWTLPYKVEVVGDCPMAPKTIDCSRLALSSCPGAEDLGIANMTLRLRDPVGSGETIGCYSPCAKLTYSHWGQGLGFTPDSKEARDFCCPTPPISPAQCSSGPIIRTQFVAAVHLLCPGVYAYAYDDGTGLAQCPAGTRYDVTFYCPQ
;
A
#
# COMPACT_ATOMS: atom_id res chain seq x y z
N MET A 1 -17.27 -10.21 5.05
CA MET A 1 -15.87 -10.35 4.63
C MET A 1 -15.81 -10.00 3.16
N VAL A 2 -15.25 -8.84 2.81
CA VAL A 2 -14.86 -8.61 1.42
C VAL A 2 -13.61 -9.44 1.22
N ASP A 3 -13.72 -10.44 0.35
CA ASP A 3 -12.57 -11.01 -0.32
C ASP A 3 -12.05 -9.92 -1.26
N TYR A 4 -11.19 -9.05 -0.73
CA TYR A 4 -10.71 -7.82 -1.40
C TYR A 4 -10.01 -8.12 -2.73
N GLN A 5 -9.52 -9.34 -2.92
CA GLN A 5 -8.92 -9.82 -4.17
C GLN A 5 -9.94 -10.08 -5.29
N ARG A 6 -11.23 -10.27 -4.97
CA ARG A 6 -12.24 -10.69 -5.96
C ARG A 6 -12.77 -9.54 -6.83
N LEU A 7 -12.57 -8.29 -6.44
CA LEU A 7 -13.04 -7.12 -7.21
C LEU A 7 -12.03 -6.63 -8.26
N GLU A 8 -10.78 -7.11 -8.22
CA GLU A 8 -9.72 -6.67 -9.14
C GLU A 8 -9.67 -7.49 -10.44
N GLY A 9 -10.30 -8.66 -10.48
CA GLY A 9 -10.18 -9.62 -11.58
C GLY A 9 -11.04 -9.37 -12.83
N ASN A 10 -11.79 -8.27 -12.93
CA ASN A 10 -12.77 -8.08 -14.02
C ASN A 10 -12.54 -6.85 -14.91
N ALA A 11 -11.42 -6.14 -14.76
CA ALA A 11 -11.05 -5.04 -15.64
C ALA A 11 -9.90 -5.45 -16.57
N GLY A 12 -10.27 -6.17 -17.64
CA GLY A 12 -9.58 -6.17 -18.94
C GLY A 12 -8.20 -6.83 -19.03
N ASP A 13 -8.14 -8.04 -19.57
CA ASP A 13 -7.28 -8.28 -20.74
C ASP A 13 -7.71 -9.54 -21.51
N THR A 14 -8.12 -9.37 -22.77
CA THR A 14 -8.37 -10.46 -23.71
C THR A 14 -7.28 -10.47 -24.76
N SER A 15 -6.18 -11.18 -24.51
CA SER A 15 -5.31 -11.67 -25.58
C SER A 15 -4.47 -12.86 -25.12
N ALA A 16 -4.95 -14.07 -25.43
CA ALA A 16 -4.21 -15.31 -25.27
C ALA A 16 -3.45 -15.63 -26.57
N THR A 17 -2.13 -15.79 -26.49
CA THR A 17 -1.36 -16.55 -27.47
C THR A 17 -0.34 -17.44 -26.78
N ALA A 18 -0.46 -18.74 -27.06
CA ALA A 18 0.37 -19.81 -26.55
C ALA A 18 1.76 -19.82 -27.22
N ALA A 19 2.81 -20.15 -26.46
CA ALA A 19 4.06 -20.62 -27.04
C ALA A 19 4.82 -21.60 -26.13
N ALA A 20 5.16 -22.71 -26.76
CA ALA A 20 5.94 -23.89 -26.38
C ALA A 20 7.19 -23.72 -25.49
N ALA A 21 7.42 -24.76 -24.67
CA ALA A 21 8.65 -25.04 -23.93
C ALA A 21 9.85 -25.36 -24.85
N PRO A 22 11.09 -25.24 -24.31
CA PRO A 22 11.99 -26.39 -24.44
C PRO A 22 12.92 -26.68 -23.25
N ALA A 23 13.09 -28.00 -23.05
CA ALA A 23 14.32 -28.78 -22.86
C ALA A 23 15.33 -28.46 -21.73
N GLU A 24 15.46 -29.48 -20.87
CA GLU A 24 16.49 -29.69 -19.85
C GLU A 24 17.92 -29.72 -20.39
N ARG A 25 18.88 -29.25 -19.58
CA ARG A 25 20.28 -29.68 -19.68
C ARG A 25 20.94 -29.78 -18.31
N SER A 26 21.40 -30.97 -18.01
CA SER A 26 22.10 -31.43 -16.81
C SER A 26 23.50 -30.83 -16.66
N TRP A 27 23.90 -30.56 -15.41
CA TRP A 27 25.26 -30.23 -15.00
C TRP A 27 25.70 -31.15 -13.85
N LEU A 28 26.90 -31.75 -13.98
CA LEU A 28 27.59 -32.53 -12.96
C LEU A 28 28.45 -31.62 -12.07
N PRO A 29 28.77 -32.00 -10.82
CA PRO A 29 29.35 -31.10 -9.83
C PRO A 29 30.88 -31.06 -9.87
N GLY A 30 31.44 -29.85 -9.82
CA GLY A 30 32.85 -29.60 -9.58
C GLY A 30 33.11 -29.27 -8.11
N VAL A 31 33.87 -30.13 -7.43
CA VAL A 31 34.30 -29.97 -6.03
C VAL A 31 35.45 -28.96 -5.97
N GLY A 32 35.24 -27.86 -5.25
CA GLY A 32 36.28 -26.87 -4.94
C GLY A 32 36.51 -26.78 -3.43
N VAL A 33 37.65 -27.28 -2.97
CA VAL A 33 38.12 -27.21 -1.58
C VAL A 33 38.73 -25.82 -1.34
N PHE A 34 38.20 -25.06 -0.39
CA PHE A 34 38.82 -23.82 0.10
C PHE A 34 39.39 -24.03 1.51
N PHE A 35 40.69 -23.75 1.66
CA PHE A 35 41.39 -23.68 2.94
C PHE A 35 41.00 -22.40 3.69
N VAL A 36 40.50 -22.53 4.92
CA VAL A 36 40.32 -21.41 5.84
C VAL A 36 41.55 -21.32 6.75
N VAL A 37 42.32 -20.24 6.59
CA VAL A 37 43.37 -19.85 7.54
C VAL A 37 42.72 -19.00 8.63
N VAL A 38 42.69 -19.51 9.86
CA VAL A 38 42.19 -18.79 11.04
C VAL A 38 43.31 -17.88 11.56
N GLY A 39 43.21 -16.59 11.27
CA GLY A 39 44.01 -15.54 11.92
C GLY A 39 43.27 -15.01 13.16
N ILE A 40 43.81 -15.29 14.34
CA ILE A 40 43.32 -14.73 15.61
C ILE A 40 43.90 -13.32 15.76
N SER A 41 43.07 -12.29 15.57
CA SER A 41 43.39 -10.90 15.90
C SER A 41 42.74 -10.52 17.23
N VAL A 42 43.58 -10.26 18.23
CA VAL A 42 43.16 -9.71 19.53
C VAL A 42 42.87 -8.22 19.34
N LEU A 43 41.59 -7.84 19.33
CA LEU A 43 41.16 -6.43 19.35
C LEU A 43 40.84 -6.01 20.78
N GLY A 44 41.60 -5.03 21.27
CA GLY A 44 41.39 -4.40 22.57
C GLY A 44 40.07 -3.63 22.61
N PHE A 45 39.35 -3.76 23.72
CA PHE A 45 38.15 -3.01 24.01
C PHE A 45 38.50 -1.54 24.31
N ILE A 46 38.23 -0.65 23.35
CA ILE A 46 38.10 0.78 23.60
C ILE A 46 36.62 1.06 23.85
N SER A 47 36.29 1.49 25.07
CA SER A 47 34.95 1.96 25.42
C SER A 47 34.66 3.27 24.68
N LEU A 48 33.87 3.19 23.62
CA LEU A 48 33.26 4.35 22.97
C LEU A 48 31.99 4.71 23.74
N GLN A 49 32.00 5.85 24.42
CA GLN A 49 30.77 6.43 24.96
C GLN A 49 29.87 6.87 23.78
N PRO A 50 28.55 6.59 23.83
CA PRO A 50 27.62 7.12 22.84
C PRO A 50 27.61 8.65 22.92
N GLY A 51 27.83 9.31 21.78
CA GLY A 51 27.68 10.75 21.66
C GLY A 51 26.24 11.19 21.93
N PRO A 52 26.02 12.48 22.26
CA PRO A 52 24.68 13.01 22.47
C PRO A 52 23.81 12.80 21.23
N ALA A 53 22.60 12.30 21.43
CA ALA A 53 21.62 12.13 20.37
C ALA A 53 21.38 13.47 19.64
N PRO A 54 21.24 13.46 18.30
CA PRO A 54 20.89 14.67 17.57
C PRO A 54 19.56 15.23 18.10
N PRO A 55 19.38 16.57 18.14
CA PRO A 55 18.14 17.17 18.58
C PRO A 55 16.99 16.67 17.71
N ALA A 56 15.89 16.26 18.35
CA ALA A 56 14.67 15.90 17.65
C ALA A 56 14.27 17.05 16.71
N PRO A 57 13.78 16.75 15.49
CA PRO A 57 13.23 17.78 14.62
C PRO A 57 12.13 18.55 15.38
N PRO A 58 12.00 19.87 15.15
CA PRO A 58 11.05 20.69 15.88
C PRO A 58 9.66 20.08 15.73
N VAL A 59 9.03 19.77 16.86
CA VAL A 59 7.60 19.46 16.93
C VAL A 59 6.90 20.72 16.42
N ILE A 60 6.46 20.70 15.17
CA ILE A 60 5.57 21.73 14.64
C ILE A 60 4.30 21.61 15.48
N ALA A 61 4.09 22.60 16.35
CA ALA A 61 2.84 22.73 17.09
C ALA A 61 1.70 22.66 16.07
N GLN A 62 0.74 21.75 16.30
CA GLN A 62 -0.48 21.72 15.51
C GLN A 62 -1.23 23.02 15.79
N GLU A 63 -0.99 24.04 14.96
CA GLU A 63 -1.99 25.07 14.73
C GLU A 63 -3.22 24.33 14.23
N GLU A 64 -4.34 24.47 14.95
CA GLU A 64 -5.66 24.29 14.38
C GLU A 64 -5.78 25.30 13.24
N SER A 65 -5.22 24.97 12.08
CA SER A 65 -5.27 25.81 10.92
C SER A 65 -6.75 25.98 10.59
N GLY A 66 -7.19 27.24 10.47
CA GLY A 66 -8.53 27.64 10.06
C GLY A 66 -8.84 27.27 8.61
N TRP A 67 -8.45 26.07 8.20
CA TRP A 67 -8.74 25.46 6.92
C TRP A 67 -10.24 25.23 6.82
N LYS A 68 -10.85 25.82 5.81
CA LYS A 68 -12.22 25.49 5.42
C LYS A 68 -12.10 24.28 4.51
N ALA A 69 -12.63 23.13 4.94
CA ALA A 69 -12.81 21.98 4.06
C ALA A 69 -13.48 22.45 2.75
N GLU A 70 -13.00 21.93 1.61
CA GLU A 70 -13.70 22.14 0.35
C GLU A 70 -15.17 21.74 0.53
N PRO A 71 -16.15 22.59 0.17
CA PRO A 71 -17.54 22.26 0.37
C PRO A 71 -17.84 20.94 -0.34
N SER A 72 -18.22 19.91 0.41
CA SER A 72 -18.79 18.73 -0.22
C SER A 72 -20.00 19.20 -1.03
N ALA A 73 -20.10 18.79 -2.29
CA ALA A 73 -21.34 18.93 -3.04
C ALA A 73 -22.51 18.18 -2.35
N VAL A 74 -22.21 17.35 -1.35
CA VAL A 74 -23.15 16.49 -0.63
C VAL A 74 -23.59 17.17 0.66
N LYS A 75 -24.88 17.46 0.76
CA LYS A 75 -25.51 17.96 1.98
C LYS A 75 -25.36 16.92 3.09
N GLY A 76 -24.88 17.34 4.26
CA GLY A 76 -24.64 16.44 5.41
C GLY A 76 -23.37 15.61 5.23
N ALA A 77 -22.25 16.28 4.94
CA ALA A 77 -20.92 15.69 4.92
C ALA A 77 -19.98 16.52 5.79
N ARG A 78 -18.93 15.91 6.32
CA ARG A 78 -17.93 16.57 7.17
C ARG A 78 -16.52 16.06 6.91
N GLY A 79 -15.53 16.90 7.18
CA GLY A 79 -14.12 16.55 7.04
C GLY A 79 -13.73 15.41 7.97
N ARG A 80 -13.34 14.27 7.39
CA ARG A 80 -12.97 13.04 8.13
C ARG A 80 -11.75 12.34 7.55
N GLN A 81 -11.33 12.72 6.35
CA GLN A 81 -10.08 12.27 5.76
C GLN A 81 -9.28 13.50 5.34
N ARG A 82 -8.11 13.67 5.93
CA ARG A 82 -7.17 14.73 5.58
C ARG A 82 -5.95 14.09 4.92
N ILE A 83 -5.54 14.61 3.77
CA ILE A 83 -4.36 14.13 3.06
C ILE A 83 -3.40 15.31 2.83
N THR A 84 -2.16 15.14 3.28
CA THR A 84 -1.09 16.13 3.18
C THR A 84 -0.01 15.63 2.25
N ASN A 85 0.46 16.49 1.37
CA ASN A 85 1.70 16.29 0.64
C ASN A 85 2.89 16.68 1.54
N GLY A 86 3.62 15.67 2.02
CA GLY A 86 4.82 15.81 2.85
C GLY A 86 6.12 15.91 2.05
N CYS A 87 6.09 15.96 0.72
CA CYS A 87 7.25 16.32 -0.09
C CYS A 87 7.74 17.73 0.23
N ALA A 88 9.05 17.94 0.18
CA ALA A 88 9.65 19.26 0.38
C ALA A 88 9.48 20.18 -0.84
N GLU A 89 9.57 19.63 -2.04
CA GLU A 89 9.55 20.41 -3.29
C GLU A 89 8.51 19.91 -4.29
N ASP A 90 8.35 18.59 -4.40
CA ASP A 90 7.49 18.02 -5.44
C ASP A 90 5.99 18.13 -5.13
N ASP A 91 5.22 18.30 -6.19
CA ASP A 91 3.78 18.18 -6.16
C ASP A 91 3.38 16.69 -6.20
N LEU A 92 2.30 16.35 -5.49
CA LEU A 92 1.63 15.06 -5.58
C LEU A 92 0.28 15.22 -6.28
N TRP A 93 -0.20 14.12 -6.85
CA TRP A 93 -1.57 13.99 -7.31
C TRP A 93 -2.25 12.90 -6.51
N LEU A 94 -3.51 13.09 -6.12
CA LEU A 94 -4.26 12.09 -5.39
C LEU A 94 -5.25 11.41 -6.33
N ALA A 95 -5.18 10.08 -6.34
CA ALA A 95 -6.18 9.23 -6.92
C ALA A 95 -7.00 8.57 -5.81
N HIS A 96 -8.24 8.20 -6.14
CA HIS A 96 -9.11 7.58 -5.17
C HIS A 96 -10.09 6.59 -5.79
N PHE A 97 -10.70 5.77 -4.94
CA PHE A 97 -11.85 4.95 -5.26
C PHE A 97 -12.88 5.09 -4.13
N ALA A 98 -14.16 5.01 -4.46
CA ALA A 98 -15.24 4.84 -3.51
C ALA A 98 -16.37 4.05 -4.19
N PHE A 99 -17.05 3.19 -3.43
CA PHE A 99 -18.16 2.42 -4.00
C PHE A 99 -19.34 3.33 -4.39
N GLN A 100 -19.93 3.02 -5.55
CA GLN A 100 -21.18 3.56 -6.11
C GLN A 100 -21.24 4.98 -6.68
N THR A 101 -20.19 5.80 -6.65
CA THR A 101 -20.12 7.05 -7.45
C THR A 101 -18.69 7.59 -7.43
N PRO A 102 -18.22 8.35 -8.45
CA PRO A 102 -17.10 9.25 -8.24
C PRO A 102 -17.55 10.34 -7.26
N TYR A 103 -17.28 10.12 -5.98
CA TYR A 103 -17.67 11.04 -4.90
C TYR A 103 -16.78 12.28 -4.85
N PHE A 104 -15.53 12.13 -5.24
CA PHE A 104 -14.52 13.18 -5.29
C PHE A 104 -14.02 13.32 -6.73
N PRO A 105 -13.47 14.50 -7.11
CA PRO A 105 -12.74 14.62 -8.36
C PRO A 105 -11.48 13.75 -8.32
N GLN A 106 -11.26 12.98 -9.39
CA GLN A 106 -9.99 12.30 -9.59
C GLN A 106 -8.87 13.30 -9.85
N ASP A 107 -7.63 12.84 -9.64
CA ASP A 107 -6.43 13.59 -9.98
C ASP A 107 -6.41 14.97 -9.29
N LEU A 108 -6.59 14.98 -7.96
CA LEU A 108 -6.45 16.19 -7.19
C LEU A 108 -4.97 16.53 -7.01
N LYS A 109 -4.52 17.65 -7.56
CA LYS A 109 -3.15 18.15 -7.36
C LYS A 109 -2.96 18.74 -5.95
N LEU A 110 -1.96 18.27 -5.23
CA LEU A 110 -1.46 18.83 -3.97
C LEU A 110 -0.05 19.37 -4.14
N LYS A 111 0.11 20.68 -3.95
CA LYS A 111 1.45 21.28 -3.89
C LYS A 111 2.25 20.77 -2.69
N SER A 112 3.58 20.89 -2.74
CA SER A 112 4.44 20.65 -1.58
C SER A 112 3.88 21.33 -0.31
N GLY A 113 3.80 20.58 0.79
CA GLY A 113 3.24 21.00 2.08
C GLY A 113 1.72 21.24 2.10
N ALA A 114 1.03 21.20 0.96
CA ALA A 114 -0.39 21.44 0.89
C ALA A 114 -1.19 20.27 1.48
N THR A 115 -2.34 20.60 2.02
CA THR A 115 -3.27 19.65 2.63
C THR A 115 -4.65 19.80 1.98
N HIS A 116 -5.32 18.68 1.73
CA HIS A 116 -6.72 18.66 1.36
C HIS A 116 -7.52 17.82 2.34
N GLU A 117 -8.76 18.23 2.58
CA GLU A 117 -9.66 17.55 3.48
C GLU A 117 -10.89 17.09 2.69
N PHE A 118 -11.05 15.78 2.60
CA PHE A 118 -12.20 15.15 1.98
C PHE A 118 -13.37 15.13 2.96
N ALA A 119 -14.46 15.74 2.51
CA ALA A 119 -15.71 15.76 3.25
C ALA A 119 -16.50 14.46 2.99
N ILE A 120 -16.49 13.57 3.97
CA ILE A 120 -17.16 12.27 3.93
C ILE A 120 -18.64 12.44 4.32
N PRO A 121 -19.59 11.84 3.57
CA PRO A 121 -21.02 11.89 3.89
C PRO A 121 -21.37 11.33 5.28
N ASP A 122 -22.29 11.98 5.97
CA ASP A 122 -22.82 11.55 7.28
C ASP A 122 -23.62 10.25 7.20
N VAL A 123 -24.07 9.88 6.00
CA VAL A 123 -24.71 8.58 5.72
C VAL A 123 -23.70 7.42 5.68
N GLY A 124 -22.40 7.72 5.68
CA GLY A 124 -21.32 6.75 5.52
C GLY A 124 -20.85 6.61 4.07
N LEU A 125 -19.65 6.06 3.89
CA LEU A 125 -19.02 5.87 2.59
C LEU A 125 -18.17 4.60 2.60
N ALA A 126 -18.57 3.60 1.84
CA ALA A 126 -17.94 2.29 1.85
C ALA A 126 -16.83 2.14 0.80
N SER A 127 -15.87 1.27 1.13
CA SER A 127 -14.83 0.79 0.21
C SER A 127 -14.07 1.94 -0.46
N THR A 128 -13.64 2.91 0.36
CA THR A 128 -12.78 4.00 -0.10
C THR A 128 -11.33 3.56 -0.13
N ARG A 129 -10.61 4.08 -1.12
CA ARG A 129 -9.15 3.97 -1.23
C ARG A 129 -8.61 5.33 -1.64
N PHE A 130 -7.49 5.75 -1.07
CA PHE A 130 -6.75 6.94 -1.48
C PHE A 130 -5.27 6.59 -1.62
N TRP A 131 -4.65 7.02 -2.70
CA TRP A 131 -3.22 6.79 -2.93
C TRP A 131 -2.59 7.98 -3.67
N PRO A 132 -1.27 8.21 -3.46
CA PRO A 132 -0.56 9.28 -4.12
C PRO A 132 -0.02 8.83 -5.48
N LYS A 133 0.05 9.78 -6.40
CA LYS A 133 0.77 9.69 -7.66
C LYS A 133 1.85 10.76 -7.69
N TRP A 134 2.98 10.42 -8.30
CA TRP A 134 4.17 11.28 -8.32
C TRP A 134 4.81 11.31 -9.71
N GLY A 135 5.41 12.44 -10.05
CA GLY A 135 6.03 12.66 -11.37
C GLY A 135 5.01 12.67 -12.51
N CYS A 136 3.83 13.23 -12.28
CA CYS A 136 2.77 13.37 -13.28
C CYS A 136 2.92 14.64 -14.12
N ASP A 137 2.25 14.68 -15.26
CA ASP A 137 2.07 15.89 -16.04
C ASP A 137 1.10 16.88 -15.35
N VAL A 138 0.83 18.01 -16.03
CA VAL A 138 -0.02 19.09 -15.51
C VAL A 138 -1.49 18.72 -15.33
N THR A 139 -1.91 17.55 -15.83
CA THR A 139 -3.28 17.03 -15.70
C THR A 139 -3.39 15.89 -14.69
N GLY A 140 -2.28 15.46 -14.09
CA GLY A 140 -2.26 14.29 -13.19
C GLY A 140 -2.22 12.97 -13.94
N ALA A 141 -1.92 13.02 -15.23
CA ALA A 141 -1.70 11.86 -16.08
C ALA A 141 -0.20 11.64 -16.31
N ASN A 142 0.14 10.57 -17.04
CA ASN A 142 1.51 10.16 -17.37
C ASN A 142 2.47 10.18 -16.17
N CYS A 143 1.99 9.72 -15.01
CA CYS A 143 2.75 9.67 -13.78
C CYS A 143 3.81 8.57 -13.83
N LYS A 144 4.95 8.87 -13.21
CA LYS A 144 6.01 7.89 -12.98
C LYS A 144 5.65 6.86 -11.91
N ILE A 145 4.88 7.27 -10.90
CA ILE A 145 4.39 6.41 -9.81
C ILE A 145 2.90 6.65 -9.62
N GLY A 146 2.15 5.58 -9.34
CA GLY A 146 0.79 5.67 -8.78
C GLY A 146 -0.37 5.71 -9.77
N GLN A 147 -0.09 5.71 -11.08
CA GLN A 147 -1.14 5.67 -12.11
C GLN A 147 -1.54 4.23 -12.44
N SER A 148 -2.18 3.59 -11.47
CA SER A 148 -2.57 2.18 -11.47
C SER A 148 -3.96 1.89 -12.04
N GLY A 149 -4.64 2.90 -12.59
CA GLY A 149 -5.87 2.71 -13.37
C GLY A 149 -7.17 2.67 -12.54
N GLY A 150 -7.28 3.48 -11.49
CA GLY A 150 -8.54 3.63 -10.74
C GLY A 150 -9.69 4.20 -11.59
N PRO A 151 -10.95 4.12 -11.12
CA PRO A 151 -12.09 4.62 -11.90
C PRO A 151 -11.98 6.10 -12.25
N GLY A 152 -11.96 6.39 -13.55
CA GLY A 152 -11.80 7.74 -14.08
C GLY A 152 -10.36 8.18 -14.29
N GLU A 153 -9.38 7.37 -13.89
CA GLU A 153 -7.99 7.62 -14.26
C GLU A 153 -7.70 7.22 -15.71
N SER A 154 -6.81 7.99 -16.33
CA SER A 154 -6.14 7.56 -17.55
C SER A 154 -5.00 6.61 -17.22
N CYS A 155 -4.43 5.94 -18.23
CA CYS A 155 -3.17 5.22 -18.10
C CYS A 155 -2.15 5.73 -19.14
N PRO A 156 -0.84 5.68 -18.84
CA PRO A 156 0.19 6.02 -19.82
C PRO A 156 0.14 5.11 -21.04
N ALA A 157 0.84 5.50 -22.11
CA ALA A 157 0.92 4.69 -23.34
C ALA A 157 1.49 3.28 -23.12
N ALA A 158 2.33 3.10 -22.10
CA ALA A 158 2.87 1.80 -21.70
C ALA A 158 1.86 0.90 -20.94
N GLY A 159 0.64 1.40 -20.69
CA GLY A 159 -0.37 0.75 -19.84
C GLY A 159 -0.30 1.23 -18.39
N CYS A 160 -1.33 0.89 -17.61
CA CYS A 160 -1.43 1.25 -16.19
C CYS A 160 -0.32 0.57 -15.37
N ALA A 161 0.12 1.25 -14.31
CA ALA A 161 0.98 0.63 -13.32
C ALA A 161 0.26 -0.53 -12.62
N PRO A 162 0.98 -1.59 -12.19
CA PRO A 162 0.39 -2.53 -11.24
C PRO A 162 -0.03 -1.76 -9.98
N PRO A 163 -1.16 -2.13 -9.34
CA PRO A 163 -1.71 -1.38 -8.20
C PRO A 163 -0.98 -1.70 -6.88
N VAL A 164 0.36 -1.56 -6.86
CA VAL A 164 1.23 -1.78 -5.70
C VAL A 164 1.33 -0.55 -4.78
N ASP A 165 0.38 0.37 -4.88
CA ASP A 165 0.45 1.66 -4.23
C ASP A 165 0.33 1.59 -2.71
N SER A 166 1.00 2.52 -2.02
CA SER A 166 0.72 2.77 -0.62
C SER A 166 -0.68 3.41 -0.50
N LYS A 167 -1.67 2.63 -0.06
CA LYS A 167 -3.10 3.00 -0.05
C LYS A 167 -3.60 3.21 1.38
N PHE A 168 -4.32 4.31 1.62
CA PHE A 168 -5.23 4.39 2.75
C PHE A 168 -6.59 3.84 2.35
N GLU A 169 -7.07 2.81 3.05
CA GLU A 169 -8.34 2.16 2.78
C GLU A 169 -9.29 2.37 3.96
N ALA A 170 -10.55 2.70 3.67
CA ALA A 170 -11.56 2.85 4.71
C ALA A 170 -12.98 2.55 4.24
N THR A 171 -13.79 2.06 5.15
CA THR A 171 -15.25 2.18 5.12
C THR A 171 -15.65 3.10 6.26
N PHE A 172 -16.11 4.29 5.91
CA PHE A 172 -16.59 5.27 6.88
C PHE A 172 -18.02 4.92 7.29
N GLY A 173 -18.20 4.73 8.60
CA GLY A 173 -19.48 4.50 9.23
C GLY A 173 -20.40 5.71 9.13
N CYS A 174 -21.69 5.41 9.23
CA CYS A 174 -22.78 6.35 9.31
C CYS A 174 -22.72 7.13 10.64
N MET A 175 -22.87 8.45 10.57
CA MET A 175 -22.85 9.29 11.77
C MET A 175 -24.07 9.02 12.66
N PRO A 176 -23.91 9.02 14.00
CA PRO A 176 -25.05 8.94 14.91
C PRO A 176 -26.09 10.03 14.65
N GLY A 177 -27.36 9.65 14.63
CA GLY A 177 -28.49 10.56 14.37
C GLY A 177 -28.84 10.75 12.89
N THR A 178 -28.10 10.14 11.96
CA THR A 178 -28.48 10.11 10.54
C THR A 178 -29.71 9.21 10.32
N ALA A 179 -30.71 9.73 9.61
CA ALA A 179 -32.00 9.04 9.43
C ALA A 179 -31.89 7.79 8.55
N GLU A 180 -31.10 7.84 7.48
CA GLU A 180 -30.88 6.72 6.57
C GLU A 180 -29.40 6.59 6.21
N CYS A 181 -28.79 5.48 6.62
CA CYS A 181 -27.40 5.18 6.32
C CYS A 181 -27.23 4.59 4.91
N ALA A 182 -26.03 4.75 4.33
CA ALA A 182 -25.67 4.15 3.04
C ALA A 182 -25.70 2.62 3.10
N HIS A 183 -25.84 1.98 1.93
CA HIS A 183 -25.84 0.51 1.83
C HIS A 183 -24.44 -0.06 2.07
N ASN A 184 -24.40 -1.24 2.70
CA ASN A 184 -23.18 -2.04 2.76
C ASN A 184 -23.00 -2.78 1.43
N PRO A 185 -21.95 -2.50 0.63
CA PRO A 185 -21.74 -3.19 -0.65
C PRO A 185 -21.56 -4.70 -0.52
N SER A 186 -21.02 -5.17 0.61
CA SER A 186 -20.72 -6.58 0.85
C SER A 186 -21.93 -7.36 1.39
N ALA A 187 -22.93 -6.64 1.89
CA ALA A 187 -24.19 -7.18 2.36
C ALA A 187 -25.31 -6.20 1.95
N PRO A 188 -25.74 -6.19 0.68
CA PRO A 188 -26.62 -5.12 0.15
C PRO A 188 -27.97 -4.96 0.88
N ALA A 189 -28.42 -6.00 1.58
CA ALA A 189 -29.61 -5.98 2.43
C ALA A 189 -29.39 -5.20 3.75
N GLU A 190 -28.15 -4.91 4.09
CA GLU A 190 -27.74 -4.22 5.31
C GLU A 190 -27.32 -2.76 5.01
N ARG A 191 -27.45 -1.92 6.03
CA ARG A 191 -26.93 -0.55 6.03
C ARG A 191 -25.59 -0.50 6.75
N LEU A 192 -24.78 0.50 6.45
CA LEU A 192 -23.58 0.79 7.23
C LEU A 192 -23.95 1.16 8.67
N GLY A 193 -23.20 0.63 9.63
CA GLY A 193 -23.29 0.99 11.04
C GLY A 193 -22.50 2.26 11.38
N SER A 194 -22.40 2.58 12.67
CA SER A 194 -21.66 3.74 13.19
C SER A 194 -20.18 3.45 13.51
N THR A 195 -19.58 2.54 12.76
CA THR A 195 -18.19 2.12 12.92
C THR A 195 -17.42 2.40 11.64
N ASP A 196 -16.29 3.08 11.76
CA ASP A 196 -15.29 3.16 10.73
C ASP A 196 -14.42 1.92 10.77
N TRP A 197 -14.16 1.37 9.60
CA TRP A 197 -13.20 0.30 9.38
C TRP A 197 -12.10 0.86 8.49
N TRP A 198 -10.85 0.77 8.89
CA TRP A 198 -9.75 1.34 8.11
C TRP A 198 -8.47 0.53 8.27
N ASP A 199 -7.61 0.65 7.27
CA ASP A 199 -6.27 0.08 7.27
C ASP A 199 -5.35 0.85 6.31
N ILE A 200 -4.05 0.60 6.47
CA ILE A 200 -3.09 0.75 5.39
C ILE A 200 -2.57 -0.65 5.10
N SER A 201 -2.51 -1.02 3.83
CA SER A 201 -2.17 -2.38 3.43
C SER A 201 -0.97 -2.40 2.49
N HIS A 202 0.00 -3.25 2.79
CA HIS A 202 1.09 -3.63 1.89
C HIS A 202 0.88 -5.03 1.29
N VAL A 203 -0.36 -5.52 1.31
CA VAL A 203 -0.73 -6.79 0.65
C VAL A 203 -0.42 -6.78 -0.84
N ASP A 204 -0.52 -5.63 -1.50
CA ASP A 204 -0.18 -5.47 -2.93
C ASP A 204 1.26 -4.97 -3.13
N GLY A 205 1.86 -4.33 -2.14
CA GLY A 205 3.18 -3.71 -2.24
C GLY A 205 3.25 -2.33 -1.61
N TRP A 206 4.24 -1.54 -2.02
CA TRP A 206 4.30 -0.12 -1.68
C TRP A 206 4.92 0.74 -2.78
N THR A 207 4.61 2.04 -2.72
CA THR A 207 5.21 3.07 -3.57
C THR A 207 5.84 4.19 -2.74
N LEU A 208 5.02 5.14 -2.26
CA LEU A 208 5.49 6.28 -1.48
C LEU A 208 5.46 5.98 0.03
N PRO A 209 6.43 6.49 0.83
CA PRO A 209 6.34 6.47 2.28
C PRO A 209 5.17 7.32 2.77
N TYR A 210 4.66 7.01 3.96
CA TYR A 210 3.52 7.74 4.52
C TYR A 210 3.51 7.72 6.05
N LYS A 211 2.65 8.56 6.64
CA LYS A 211 2.30 8.54 8.05
C LYS A 211 0.80 8.72 8.19
N VAL A 212 0.18 7.99 9.11
CA VAL A 212 -1.24 8.14 9.48
C VAL A 212 -1.35 8.56 10.93
N GLU A 213 -2.19 9.54 11.20
CA GLU A 213 -2.56 9.98 12.55
C GLU A 213 -4.08 9.90 12.72
N VAL A 214 -4.51 9.15 13.73
CA VAL A 214 -5.93 8.97 14.05
C VAL A 214 -6.33 10.02 15.09
N VAL A 215 -7.16 10.97 14.65
CA VAL A 215 -7.60 12.10 15.46
C VAL A 215 -8.99 11.84 16.01
N GLY A 216 -9.09 11.88 17.35
CA GLY A 216 -10.30 11.59 18.09
C GLY A 216 -10.16 10.38 19.02
N ASP A 217 -11.28 9.97 19.63
CA ASP A 217 -11.32 8.79 20.48
C ASP A 217 -11.53 7.52 19.64
N CYS A 218 -10.44 6.77 19.50
CA CYS A 218 -10.41 5.46 18.87
C CYS A 218 -9.40 4.62 19.67
N PRO A 219 -9.85 3.91 20.71
CA PRO A 219 -8.96 3.19 21.63
C PRO A 219 -8.49 1.85 21.07
N MET A 220 -9.18 1.32 20.06
CA MET A 220 -8.89 0.01 19.46
C MET A 220 -7.91 0.09 18.28
N ALA A 221 -7.44 1.29 17.93
CA ALA A 221 -6.50 1.52 16.84
C ALA A 221 -5.25 2.26 17.36
N PRO A 222 -4.08 2.06 16.75
CA PRO A 222 -2.92 2.89 17.03
C PRO A 222 -3.25 4.35 16.69
N LYS A 223 -2.81 5.26 17.56
CA LYS A 223 -2.95 6.70 17.32
C LYS A 223 -2.10 7.17 16.15
N THR A 224 -0.99 6.47 15.87
CA THR A 224 -0.07 6.82 14.81
C THR A 224 0.50 5.56 14.18
N ILE A 225 0.55 5.55 12.85
CA ILE A 225 1.31 4.59 12.04
C ILE A 225 2.33 5.42 11.26
N ASP A 226 3.62 5.19 11.50
CA ASP A 226 4.70 5.95 10.86
C ASP A 226 5.54 5.03 9.96
N CYS A 227 5.30 5.17 8.66
CA CYS A 227 5.99 4.46 7.59
C CYS A 227 6.75 5.45 6.70
N SER A 228 7.16 6.59 7.27
CA SER A 228 7.91 7.65 6.58
C SER A 228 9.29 7.21 6.09
N ARG A 229 9.79 6.06 6.59
CA ARG A 229 11.05 5.44 6.19
C ARG A 229 10.89 4.30 5.18
N LEU A 230 9.69 4.06 4.68
CA LEU A 230 9.41 3.00 3.71
C LEU A 230 9.98 3.35 2.33
N ALA A 231 11.28 3.14 2.17
CA ALA A 231 12.02 3.49 0.97
C ALA A 231 12.00 2.36 -0.08
N LEU A 232 11.97 2.73 -1.36
CA LEU A 232 12.05 1.80 -2.49
C LEU A 232 13.41 1.11 -2.57
N SER A 233 14.46 1.74 -2.04
CA SER A 233 15.78 1.14 -1.88
C SER A 233 15.79 -0.12 -1.00
N SER A 234 14.80 -0.25 -0.10
CA SER A 234 14.62 -1.43 0.75
C SER A 234 13.83 -2.55 0.08
N CYS A 235 13.35 -2.35 -1.16
CA CYS A 235 12.64 -3.37 -1.89
C CYS A 235 13.56 -4.55 -2.27
N PRO A 236 13.21 -5.80 -1.90
CA PRO A 236 14.04 -6.97 -2.16
C PRO A 236 14.40 -7.14 -3.64
N GLY A 237 15.71 -7.28 -3.90
CA GLY A 237 16.24 -7.56 -5.24
C GLY A 237 16.26 -9.05 -5.60
N ALA A 238 16.14 -9.93 -4.60
CA ALA A 238 16.10 -11.38 -4.74
C ALA A 238 15.28 -11.98 -3.60
N GLU A 239 14.00 -12.21 -3.86
CA GLU A 239 13.03 -12.86 -2.96
C GLU A 239 12.80 -14.31 -3.42
N ASP A 240 12.77 -15.25 -2.49
CA ASP A 240 12.40 -16.63 -2.77
C ASP A 240 10.87 -16.79 -2.79
N LEU A 241 10.32 -16.94 -4.00
CA LEU A 241 8.88 -17.13 -4.21
C LEU A 241 8.51 -18.59 -4.44
N GLY A 242 9.35 -19.54 -4.02
CA GLY A 242 9.13 -20.99 -4.13
C GLY A 242 9.25 -21.56 -5.56
N ILE A 243 9.18 -20.70 -6.57
CA ILE A 243 9.39 -21.04 -7.99
C ILE A 243 10.76 -20.60 -8.50
N ALA A 244 11.27 -19.47 -8.00
CA ALA A 244 12.54 -18.87 -8.36
C ALA A 244 12.87 -17.73 -7.38
N ASN A 245 14.16 -17.35 -7.32
CA ASN A 245 14.56 -16.09 -6.73
C ASN A 245 14.28 -14.94 -7.71
N MET A 246 13.51 -13.95 -7.29
CA MET A 246 13.03 -12.87 -8.17
C MET A 246 13.17 -11.49 -7.53
N THR A 247 13.38 -10.46 -8.34
CA THR A 247 13.30 -9.07 -7.87
C THR A 247 11.85 -8.68 -7.64
N LEU A 248 11.57 -8.08 -6.48
CA LEU A 248 10.28 -7.44 -6.18
C LEU A 248 10.24 -5.98 -6.63
N ARG A 249 11.38 -5.41 -7.04
CA ARG A 249 11.47 -4.04 -7.56
C ARG A 249 10.65 -3.90 -8.84
N LEU A 250 9.59 -3.09 -8.80
CA LEU A 250 8.87 -2.62 -9.97
C LEU A 250 9.69 -1.53 -10.64
N ARG A 251 9.98 -1.69 -11.93
CA ARG A 251 10.78 -0.74 -12.70
C ARG A 251 9.92 0.07 -13.65
N ASP A 252 10.31 1.32 -13.86
CA ASP A 252 9.69 2.20 -14.87
C ASP A 252 9.85 1.57 -16.27
N PRO A 253 8.76 1.30 -17.01
CA PRO A 253 8.82 0.68 -18.33
C PRO A 253 9.24 1.63 -19.46
N VAL A 254 9.20 2.95 -19.25
CA VAL A 254 9.49 3.97 -20.28
C VAL A 254 10.81 4.70 -20.01
N GLY A 255 11.30 4.69 -18.76
CA GLY A 255 12.51 5.40 -18.32
C GLY A 255 13.81 4.57 -18.31
N SER A 256 14.73 5.00 -17.45
CA SER A 256 16.06 4.40 -17.20
C SER A 256 16.01 3.04 -16.47
N GLY A 257 14.82 2.49 -16.22
CA GLY A 257 14.61 1.28 -15.43
C GLY A 257 14.75 1.50 -13.92
N GLU A 258 14.56 2.74 -13.46
CA GLU A 258 14.50 3.09 -12.04
C GLU A 258 13.41 2.31 -11.29
N THR A 259 13.65 2.02 -10.01
CA THR A 259 12.64 1.38 -9.15
C THR A 259 11.60 2.42 -8.74
N ILE A 260 10.34 2.13 -9.05
CA ILE A 260 9.19 3.04 -8.87
C ILE A 260 8.10 2.45 -7.96
N GLY A 261 8.31 1.22 -7.51
CA GLY A 261 7.43 0.51 -6.58
C GLY A 261 8.09 -0.76 -6.08
N CYS A 262 7.50 -1.36 -5.07
CA CYS A 262 7.85 -2.70 -4.62
C CYS A 262 6.63 -3.59 -4.64
N TYR A 263 6.68 -4.67 -5.42
CA TYR A 263 5.66 -5.71 -5.35
C TYR A 263 5.70 -6.40 -3.98
N SER A 264 4.53 -6.72 -3.44
CA SER A 264 4.46 -7.83 -2.49
C SER A 264 4.76 -9.16 -3.19
N PRO A 265 5.12 -10.22 -2.44
CA PRO A 265 5.24 -11.58 -2.98
C PRO A 265 4.01 -12.02 -3.76
N CYS A 266 2.79 -11.77 -3.25
CA CYS A 266 1.56 -12.10 -3.97
C CYS A 266 1.44 -11.30 -5.26
N ALA A 267 1.57 -9.97 -5.19
CA ALA A 267 1.41 -9.09 -6.34
C ALA A 267 2.44 -9.39 -7.45
N LYS A 268 3.66 -9.77 -7.08
CA LYS A 268 4.68 -10.21 -8.06
C LYS A 268 4.24 -11.45 -8.84
N LEU A 269 3.57 -12.38 -8.17
CA LEU A 269 3.11 -13.63 -8.76
C LEU A 269 1.83 -13.43 -9.57
N THR A 270 0.95 -12.51 -9.17
CA THR A 270 -0.41 -12.40 -9.73
C THR A 270 -0.59 -11.27 -10.73
N TYR A 271 0.09 -10.13 -10.58
CA TYR A 271 -0.05 -9.04 -11.53
C TYR A 271 0.75 -9.33 -12.81
N SER A 272 0.24 -8.88 -13.95
CA SER A 272 0.85 -9.04 -15.27
C SER A 272 1.29 -7.72 -15.90
N HIS A 273 0.99 -6.59 -15.25
CA HIS A 273 1.26 -5.24 -15.74
C HIS A 273 2.72 -5.09 -16.18
N TRP A 274 2.88 -4.52 -17.39
CA TRP A 274 4.17 -4.25 -18.03
C TRP A 274 5.07 -5.48 -18.21
N GLY A 275 4.53 -6.70 -18.11
CA GLY A 275 5.31 -7.94 -18.19
C GLY A 275 6.31 -8.13 -17.04
N GLN A 276 6.13 -7.43 -15.91
CA GLN A 276 7.05 -7.47 -14.77
C GLN A 276 6.58 -8.37 -13.63
N GLY A 277 5.34 -8.83 -13.63
CA GLY A 277 4.88 -9.92 -12.78
C GLY A 277 4.51 -11.16 -13.62
N LEU A 278 4.00 -12.21 -12.97
CA LEU A 278 3.81 -13.52 -13.61
C LEU A 278 2.39 -13.85 -14.05
N GLY A 279 1.38 -13.09 -13.62
CA GLY A 279 0.01 -13.28 -14.08
C GLY A 279 -0.67 -14.58 -13.61
N PHE A 280 -0.19 -15.20 -12.52
CA PHE A 280 -0.89 -16.33 -11.92
C PHE A 280 -2.18 -15.90 -11.24
N THR A 281 -3.12 -16.83 -11.04
CA THR A 281 -4.29 -16.57 -10.21
C THR A 281 -3.90 -16.70 -8.72
N PRO A 282 -4.51 -15.92 -7.80
CA PRO A 282 -4.18 -16.02 -6.37
C PRO A 282 -4.33 -17.42 -5.77
N ASP A 283 -5.23 -18.25 -6.32
CA ASP A 283 -5.50 -19.63 -5.91
C ASP A 283 -4.60 -20.69 -6.58
N SER A 284 -3.74 -20.28 -7.51
CA SER A 284 -2.82 -21.18 -8.19
C SER A 284 -1.80 -21.78 -7.21
N LYS A 285 -1.24 -22.94 -7.54
CA LYS A 285 -0.23 -23.59 -6.70
C LYS A 285 1.03 -22.74 -6.51
N GLU A 286 1.33 -21.86 -7.47
CA GLU A 286 2.47 -20.95 -7.47
C GLU A 286 2.25 -19.76 -6.53
N ALA A 287 1.02 -19.25 -6.44
CA ALA A 287 0.72 -18.00 -5.73
C ALA A 287 0.05 -18.18 -4.37
N ARG A 288 -0.75 -19.24 -4.16
CA ARG A 288 -1.65 -19.37 -3.00
C ARG A 288 -0.97 -19.26 -1.64
N ASP A 289 0.28 -19.71 -1.52
CA ASP A 289 1.00 -19.70 -0.25
C ASP A 289 1.58 -18.31 0.10
N PHE A 290 1.58 -17.38 -0.89
CA PHE A 290 1.96 -15.98 -0.74
C PHE A 290 0.74 -15.04 -0.77
N CYS A 291 -0.32 -15.42 -1.50
CA CYS A 291 -1.56 -14.66 -1.63
C CYS A 291 -2.60 -14.97 -0.57
N CYS A 292 -2.53 -16.16 0.02
CA CYS A 292 -3.42 -16.62 1.09
C CYS A 292 -4.92 -16.47 0.78
N PRO A 293 -5.42 -17.00 -0.36
CA PRO A 293 -6.84 -16.93 -0.68
C PRO A 293 -7.66 -17.77 0.32
N THR A 294 -8.72 -17.18 0.88
CA THR A 294 -9.65 -17.88 1.77
C THR A 294 -11.04 -17.99 1.12
N PRO A 295 -11.54 -19.21 0.84
CA PRO A 295 -10.85 -20.51 0.83
C PRO A 295 -9.87 -20.68 -0.36
N PRO A 296 -8.95 -21.68 -0.37
CA PRO A 296 -8.83 -22.81 0.56
C PRO A 296 -7.79 -22.65 1.68
N ILE A 297 -6.99 -21.58 1.69
CA ILE A 297 -5.95 -21.37 2.71
C ILE A 297 -6.59 -20.71 3.92
N SER A 298 -6.55 -21.34 5.10
CA SER A 298 -6.97 -20.68 6.34
C SER A 298 -5.95 -19.64 6.80
N PRO A 299 -6.34 -18.65 7.62
CA PRO A 299 -5.41 -17.70 8.22
C PRO A 299 -4.24 -18.37 8.96
N ALA A 300 -4.51 -19.47 9.66
CA ALA A 300 -3.49 -20.25 10.36
C ALA A 300 -2.50 -20.93 9.39
N GLN A 301 -2.99 -21.48 8.27
CA GLN A 301 -2.12 -22.05 7.24
C GLN A 301 -1.24 -20.98 6.61
N CYS A 302 -1.81 -19.83 6.22
CA CYS A 302 -1.06 -18.71 5.67
C CYS A 302 0.04 -18.22 6.64
N SER A 303 -0.31 -18.03 7.91
CA SER A 303 0.62 -17.55 8.95
C SER A 303 1.68 -18.58 9.35
N SER A 304 1.57 -19.82 8.87
CA SER A 304 2.62 -20.85 8.98
C SER A 304 3.38 -21.08 7.66
N GLY A 305 2.92 -20.43 6.58
CA GLY A 305 3.39 -20.58 5.21
C GLY A 305 4.73 -19.90 4.94
N PRO A 306 5.16 -19.87 3.67
CA PRO A 306 6.41 -19.22 3.26
C PRO A 306 6.36 -17.69 3.35
N ILE A 307 5.17 -17.08 3.22
CA ILE A 307 5.00 -15.62 3.18
C ILE A 307 5.65 -14.89 4.37
N ILE A 308 5.50 -15.44 5.58
CA ILE A 308 6.02 -14.84 6.83
C ILE A 308 7.56 -14.79 6.87
N ARG A 309 8.24 -15.57 6.03
CA ARG A 309 9.70 -15.68 5.98
C ARG A 309 10.32 -14.87 4.84
N THR A 310 9.50 -14.15 4.07
CA THR A 310 9.98 -13.34 2.94
C THR A 310 10.77 -12.13 3.42
N GLN A 311 11.75 -11.71 2.63
CA GLN A 311 12.49 -10.47 2.87
C GLN A 311 11.56 -9.26 2.79
N PHE A 312 10.51 -9.33 1.97
CA PHE A 312 9.46 -8.31 1.89
C PHE A 312 8.79 -8.09 3.24
N VAL A 313 8.27 -9.15 3.87
CA VAL A 313 7.60 -9.03 5.18
C VAL A 313 8.58 -8.51 6.23
N ALA A 314 9.81 -9.01 6.23
CA ALA A 314 10.86 -8.51 7.14
C ALA A 314 11.15 -7.00 6.93
N ALA A 315 11.19 -6.53 5.68
CA ALA A 315 11.40 -5.12 5.36
C ALA A 315 10.23 -4.25 5.82
N VAL A 316 8.99 -4.66 5.54
CA VAL A 316 7.79 -3.92 5.96
C VAL A 316 7.74 -3.82 7.48
N HIS A 317 7.88 -4.94 8.21
CA HIS A 317 7.85 -4.93 9.68
C HIS A 317 8.97 -4.08 10.30
N LEU A 318 10.13 -3.99 9.66
CA LEU A 318 11.25 -3.16 10.13
C LEU A 318 11.02 -1.66 9.88
N LEU A 319 10.49 -1.30 8.72
CA LEU A 319 10.40 0.10 8.26
C LEU A 319 9.07 0.75 8.61
N CYS A 320 8.03 -0.05 8.77
CA CYS A 320 6.63 0.32 8.93
C CYS A 320 5.99 -0.61 9.98
N PRO A 321 6.46 -0.54 11.24
CA PRO A 321 6.02 -1.47 12.28
C PRO A 321 4.52 -1.33 12.55
N GLY A 322 3.84 -2.46 12.65
CA GLY A 322 2.42 -2.51 12.95
C GLY A 322 1.52 -2.28 11.74
N VAL A 323 1.95 -2.58 10.52
CA VAL A 323 1.12 -2.57 9.29
C VAL A 323 1.11 -3.96 8.65
N TYR A 324 0.03 -4.30 7.95
CA TYR A 324 -0.08 -5.54 7.17
C TYR A 324 0.92 -5.61 6.02
N ALA A 325 1.82 -6.59 6.05
CA ALA A 325 2.67 -6.99 4.93
C ALA A 325 2.06 -8.12 4.08
N TYR A 326 1.04 -8.83 4.60
CA TYR A 326 0.28 -9.86 3.88
C TYR A 326 -1.14 -10.01 4.46
N ALA A 327 -1.99 -10.80 3.80
CA ALA A 327 -3.44 -10.83 4.06
C ALA A 327 -3.87 -11.23 5.49
N TYR A 328 -3.03 -11.96 6.22
CA TYR A 328 -3.30 -12.42 7.61
C TYR A 328 -2.15 -12.10 8.54
N ASP A 329 -1.45 -11.01 8.26
CA ASP A 329 -0.40 -10.48 9.13
C ASP A 329 -0.99 -10.07 10.48
N ASP A 330 -0.25 -10.24 11.56
CA ASP A 330 -0.70 -9.99 12.94
C ASP A 330 -0.41 -8.55 13.41
N GLY A 331 0.04 -7.67 12.50
CA GLY A 331 0.19 -6.24 12.71
C GLY A 331 -1.11 -5.48 12.99
N THR A 332 -1.05 -4.13 13.07
CA THR A 332 -2.29 -3.34 13.14
C THR A 332 -3.02 -3.55 11.84
N GLY A 333 -4.08 -4.31 11.97
CA GLY A 333 -4.85 -4.72 10.85
C GLY A 333 -5.97 -3.80 10.47
N LEU A 334 -7.08 -4.41 10.07
CA LEU A 334 -8.36 -3.73 9.96
C LEU A 334 -8.76 -3.16 11.32
N ALA A 335 -8.51 -1.88 11.50
CA ALA A 335 -8.78 -1.15 12.72
C ALA A 335 -10.23 -0.64 12.73
N GLN A 336 -10.79 -0.53 13.93
CA GLN A 336 -12.16 -0.06 14.15
C GLN A 336 -12.16 1.20 14.99
N CYS A 337 -12.82 2.23 14.50
CA CYS A 337 -13.03 3.48 15.23
C CYS A 337 -14.51 3.88 15.21
N PRO A 338 -14.99 4.67 16.19
CA PRO A 338 -16.31 5.28 16.10
C PRO A 338 -16.44 6.19 14.88
N ALA A 339 -17.61 6.20 14.25
CA ALA A 339 -17.91 7.16 13.19
C ALA A 339 -17.73 8.60 13.68
N GLY A 340 -17.11 9.43 12.84
CA GLY A 340 -16.72 10.81 13.17
C GLY A 340 -15.24 10.95 13.53
N THR A 341 -14.51 9.84 13.65
CA THR A 341 -13.03 9.86 13.70
C THR A 341 -12.48 10.52 12.43
N ARG A 342 -11.40 11.31 12.58
CA ARG A 342 -10.66 11.91 11.46
C ARG A 342 -9.32 11.20 11.29
N TYR A 343 -8.96 10.91 10.05
CA TYR A 343 -7.69 10.29 9.69
C TYR A 343 -6.84 11.31 8.93
N ASP A 344 -5.67 11.62 9.46
CA ASP A 344 -4.72 12.53 8.84
C ASP A 344 -3.59 11.69 8.22
N VAL A 345 -3.55 11.63 6.89
CA VAL A 345 -2.55 10.88 6.13
C VAL A 345 -1.57 11.87 5.51
N THR A 346 -0.27 11.67 5.73
CA THR A 346 0.79 12.41 5.04
C THR A 346 1.53 11.46 4.12
N PHE A 347 1.57 11.74 2.82
CA PHE A 347 2.42 11.01 1.87
C PHE A 347 3.71 11.78 1.66
N TYR A 348 4.85 11.08 1.71
CA TYR A 348 6.17 11.66 1.49
C TYR A 348 6.68 11.31 0.10
N CYS A 349 7.69 12.06 -0.35
CA CYS A 349 8.35 11.80 -1.62
C CYS A 349 8.98 10.39 -1.66
N PRO A 350 9.09 9.78 -2.86
CA PRO A 350 9.82 8.52 -3.04
C PRO A 350 11.25 8.62 -2.47
N GLN A 351 11.70 7.57 -1.78
CA GLN A 351 13.04 7.44 -1.17
C GLN A 351 13.77 6.20 -1.70
#